data_AF-A0A6J1PIJ8-F1
#
_entry.id   AF-A0A6J1PIJ8-F1
#
_cell.length_a   1.000
_cell.length_b   1.000
_cell.length_c   1.000
_cell.angle_alpha   90.00
_cell.angle_beta   90.00
_cell.angle_gamma   90.00
#
_symmetry.space_group_name_H-M   'P 1'
#
loop_
_entity.id
_entity.type
_entity.pdbx_description
1 polymer ?
#
loop_
_entity_poly.entity_id
_entity_poly.type
_entity_poly.pdbx_seq_one_letter_code
_entity_poly.pdbx_strand_id
1 'polypeptide(L)'
;MLFKSLREDYQKRYLYIAYLIRCRQGLLSTLAHLDRLCVRVKCDRDAINNHLVSVCVRVFLEKKKAFLLCFCEEFKKLTLADEKQDLVDNFLGKVYVEMDNDPIWQSASANQLDLARVVVERTVMARIYTTMRSI
;
A
#
# COMPACT_ATOMS: atom_id res chain seq x y z
N MET A 1 -29.34 65.11 -7.70
CA MET A 1 -28.80 64.24 -8.77
C MET A 1 -27.52 63.50 -8.34
N LEU A 2 -26.55 64.19 -7.72
CA LEU A 2 -25.28 63.62 -7.20
C LEU A 2 -25.43 62.47 -6.20
N PHE A 3 -26.30 62.61 -5.19
CA PHE A 3 -26.54 61.56 -4.19
C PHE A 3 -27.08 60.25 -4.77
N LYS A 4 -27.85 60.31 -5.86
CA LYS A 4 -28.41 59.13 -6.51
C LYS A 4 -27.32 58.34 -7.25
N SER A 5 -26.46 59.04 -8.00
CA SER A 5 -25.28 58.46 -8.66
C SER A 5 -24.30 57.86 -7.65
N LEU A 6 -24.04 58.54 -6.53
CA LEU A 6 -23.17 58.01 -5.47
C LEU A 6 -23.73 56.71 -4.86
N ARG A 7 -25.05 56.65 -4.64
CA ARG A 7 -25.73 55.46 -4.10
C ARG A 7 -25.66 54.27 -5.06
N GLU A 8 -25.84 54.51 -6.35
CA GLU A 8 -25.75 53.50 -7.40
C GLU A 8 -24.33 52.94 -7.52
N ASP A 9 -23.30 53.78 -7.42
CA ASP A 9 -21.89 53.33 -7.41
C ASP A 9 -21.56 52.50 -6.17
N TYR A 10 -22.06 52.89 -4.99
CA TYR A 10 -21.91 52.10 -3.77
C TYR A 10 -22.58 50.73 -3.87
N GLN A 11 -23.79 50.66 -4.44
CA GLN A 11 -24.49 49.39 -4.66
C GLN A 11 -23.76 48.48 -5.66
N LYS A 12 -23.24 49.02 -6.76
CA LYS A 12 -22.45 48.25 -7.73
C LYS A 12 -21.17 47.69 -7.12
N ARG A 13 -20.45 48.51 -6.32
CA ARG A 13 -19.26 48.06 -5.59
C ARG A 13 -19.59 46.97 -4.58
N TYR A 14 -20.69 47.11 -3.85
CA TYR A 14 -21.16 46.08 -2.92
C TYR A 14 -21.44 44.74 -3.62
N LEU A 15 -22.18 44.76 -4.74
CA LEU A 15 -22.48 43.55 -5.51
C LEU A 15 -21.21 42.90 -6.08
N TYR A 16 -20.26 43.71 -6.55
CA TYR A 16 -18.97 43.22 -7.05
C TYR A 16 -18.11 42.60 -5.94
N ILE A 17 -18.05 43.22 -4.75
CA ILE A 17 -17.35 42.66 -3.59
C ILE A 17 -17.98 41.33 -3.18
N ALA A 18 -19.31 41.26 -3.11
CA ALA A 18 -20.02 40.01 -2.80
C ALA A 18 -19.72 38.90 -3.83
N TYR A 19 -19.66 39.26 -5.12
CA TYR A 19 -19.24 38.35 -6.18
C TYR A 19 -17.81 37.84 -5.96
N LEU A 20 -16.84 38.73 -5.70
CA LEU A 20 -15.45 38.36 -5.45
C LEU A 20 -15.30 37.45 -4.23
N ILE A 21 -16.03 37.72 -3.14
CA ILE A 21 -16.05 36.86 -1.94
C ILE A 21 -16.57 35.48 -2.30
N ARG A 22 -17.69 35.40 -3.03
CA ARG A 22 -18.27 34.12 -3.47
C ARG A 22 -17.31 33.34 -4.39
N CYS A 23 -16.66 34.03 -5.33
CA CYS A 23 -15.66 33.41 -6.19
C CYS A 23 -14.47 32.87 -5.40
N ARG A 24 -13.95 33.65 -4.44
CA ARG A 24 -12.87 33.21 -3.56
C ARG A 24 -13.29 31.99 -2.74
N GLN A 25 -14.49 31.98 -2.16
CA GLN A 25 -15.02 30.84 -1.42
C GLN A 25 -15.18 29.61 -2.31
N GLY A 26 -15.69 29.79 -3.54
CA GLY A 26 -15.79 28.72 -4.53
C GLY A 26 -14.42 28.11 -4.85
N LEU A 27 -13.42 28.95 -5.13
CA LEU A 27 -12.05 28.50 -5.41
C LEU A 27 -11.43 27.75 -4.22
N LEU A 28 -11.59 28.25 -2.99
CA LEU A 28 -11.11 27.58 -1.79
C LEU A 28 -11.80 26.23 -1.56
N SER A 29 -13.10 26.15 -1.83
CA SER A 29 -13.85 24.89 -1.75
C SER A 29 -13.37 23.89 -2.80
N THR A 30 -13.13 24.32 -4.04
CA THR A 30 -12.59 23.47 -5.09
C THR A 30 -11.18 22.99 -4.76
N LEU A 31 -10.32 23.86 -4.24
CA LEU A 31 -8.97 23.49 -3.81
C LEU A 31 -9.02 22.41 -2.72
N ALA A 32 -9.80 22.63 -1.66
CA ALA A 32 -9.93 21.67 -0.57
C ALA A 32 -10.57 20.34 -1.01
N HIS A 33 -11.37 20.34 -2.09
CA HIS A 33 -11.89 19.13 -2.70
C HIS A 33 -10.83 18.37 -3.50
N LEU A 34 -10.03 19.09 -4.30
CA LEU A 34 -8.92 18.50 -5.05
C LEU A 34 -7.87 17.88 -4.12
N ASP A 35 -7.51 18.56 -3.03
CA ASP A 35 -6.57 18.03 -2.03
C ASP A 35 -7.07 16.69 -1.45
N ARG A 36 -8.36 16.61 -1.11
CA ARG A 36 -8.98 15.37 -0.63
C ARG A 36 -8.98 14.27 -1.68
N LEU A 37 -9.24 14.61 -2.94
CA LEU A 37 -9.17 13.65 -4.04
C LEU A 37 -7.75 13.13 -4.26
N CYS A 38 -6.74 14.00 -4.18
CA CYS A 38 -5.34 13.60 -4.30
C CYS A 38 -4.94 12.61 -3.20
N VAL A 39 -5.33 12.87 -1.94
CA VAL A 39 -5.10 11.94 -0.83
C VAL A 39 -5.81 10.61 -1.09
N ARG A 40 -7.08 10.64 -1.51
CA ARG A 40 -7.85 9.43 -1.79
C ARG A 40 -7.21 8.58 -2.89
N VAL A 41 -6.86 9.18 -4.03
CA VAL A 41 -6.23 8.47 -5.15
C VAL A 41 -4.90 7.85 -4.73
N LYS A 42 -4.12 8.55 -3.88
CA LYS A 42 -2.89 8.00 -3.32
C LYS A 42 -3.17 6.78 -2.44
N CYS A 43 -4.11 6.89 -1.50
CA CYS A 43 -4.50 5.78 -0.63
C CYS A 43 -5.03 4.58 -1.42
N ASP A 44 -5.87 4.81 -2.44
CA ASP A 44 -6.42 3.76 -3.30
C ASP A 44 -5.31 3.07 -4.09
N ARG A 45 -4.36 3.84 -4.65
CA ARG A 45 -3.18 3.30 -5.31
C ARG A 45 -2.36 2.42 -4.37
N ASP A 46 -2.11 2.89 -3.14
CA ASP A 46 -1.33 2.15 -2.15
C ASP A 46 -2.06 0.86 -1.74
N ALA A 47 -3.38 0.91 -1.52
CA ALA A 47 -4.20 -0.25 -1.19
C ALA A 47 -4.21 -1.30 -2.31
N ILE A 48 -4.40 -0.87 -3.56
CA ILE A 48 -4.37 -1.76 -4.74
C ILE A 48 -2.97 -2.36 -4.90
N ASN A 49 -1.91 -1.56 -4.73
CA ASN A 49 -0.53 -2.04 -4.82
C ASN A 49 -0.24 -3.11 -3.78
N ASN A 50 -0.62 -2.86 -2.52
CA ASN A 50 -0.46 -3.83 -1.43
C ASN A 50 -1.24 -5.12 -1.69
N HIS A 51 -2.46 -5.00 -2.19
CA HIS A 51 -3.28 -6.16 -2.54
C HIS A 51 -2.66 -6.98 -3.67
N LEU A 52 -2.23 -6.31 -4.75
CA LEU A 52 -1.60 -6.97 -5.89
C LEU A 52 -0.33 -7.71 -5.47
N VAL A 53 0.55 -7.08 -4.69
CA VAL A 53 1.75 -7.73 -4.16
C VAL A 53 1.38 -8.96 -3.33
N SER A 54 0.36 -8.88 -2.47
CA SER A 54 -0.09 -10.04 -1.68
C SER A 54 -0.61 -11.18 -2.55
N VAL A 55 -1.37 -10.88 -3.61
CA VAL A 55 -1.84 -11.88 -4.57
C VAL A 55 -0.67 -12.51 -5.33
N CYS A 56 0.27 -11.71 -5.83
CA CYS A 56 1.46 -12.19 -6.52
C CYS A 56 2.33 -13.09 -5.62
N VAL A 57 2.56 -12.70 -4.36
CA VAL A 57 3.26 -13.53 -3.37
C VAL A 57 2.52 -14.84 -3.16
N ARG A 58 1.18 -14.82 -3.02
CA ARG A 58 0.39 -16.04 -2.84
C ARG A 58 0.54 -16.97 -4.03
N VAL A 59 0.39 -16.46 -5.26
CA VAL A 59 0.55 -17.25 -6.49
C VAL A 59 1.96 -17.83 -6.59
N PHE A 60 2.98 -17.04 -6.28
CA PHE A 60 4.37 -17.47 -6.25
C PHE A 60 4.60 -18.61 -5.24
N LEU A 61 4.11 -18.46 -4.01
CA LEU A 61 4.28 -19.46 -2.95
C LEU A 61 3.45 -20.74 -3.19
N GLU A 62 2.30 -20.65 -3.87
CA GLU A 62 1.52 -21.85 -4.23
C GLU A 62 2.30 -22.76 -5.20
N LYS A 63 3.05 -22.20 -6.16
CA LYS A 63 3.95 -22.98 -7.03
C LYS A 63 5.05 -23.71 -6.24
N LYS A 64 5.35 -23.22 -5.03
CA LYS A 64 6.41 -23.71 -4.12
C LYS A 64 5.84 -24.43 -2.90
N LYS A 65 4.59 -24.89 -2.95
CA LYS A 65 3.90 -25.52 -1.81
C LYS A 65 4.64 -26.73 -1.24
N ALA A 66 5.19 -27.60 -2.09
CA ALA A 66 5.97 -28.76 -1.64
C ALA A 66 7.26 -28.34 -0.90
N PHE A 67 7.94 -27.31 -1.42
CA PHE A 67 9.14 -26.76 -0.79
C PHE A 67 8.83 -26.16 0.60
N LEU A 68 7.72 -25.42 0.71
CA LEU A 68 7.23 -24.89 1.99
C LEU A 68 6.86 -25.99 2.99
N LEU A 69 6.24 -27.08 2.52
CA LEU A 69 5.90 -28.21 3.39
C LEU A 69 7.14 -28.91 3.93
N CYS A 70 8.13 -29.17 3.08
CA CYS A 70 9.41 -29.76 3.49
C CYS A 70 10.09 -28.91 4.57
N PHE A 71 10.14 -27.60 4.35
CA PHE A 71 10.67 -26.64 5.32
C PHE A 71 9.90 -26.69 6.65
N CYS A 72 8.57 -26.72 6.65
CA CYS A 72 7.79 -26.81 7.89
C CYS A 72 8.09 -28.11 8.66
N GLU A 73 8.26 -29.23 7.96
CA GLU A 73 8.60 -30.51 8.61
C GLU A 73 10.03 -30.53 9.17
N GLU A 74 10.98 -29.88 8.50
CA GLU A 74 12.34 -29.67 9.05
C GLU A 74 12.29 -28.76 10.28
N PHE A 75 11.56 -27.65 10.20
CA PHE A 75 11.42 -26.69 11.30
C PHE A 75 10.88 -27.34 12.58
N LYS A 76 9.90 -28.25 12.45
CA LYS A 76 9.32 -28.99 13.58
C LYS A 76 10.31 -29.88 14.30
N LYS A 77 11.30 -30.45 13.59
CA LYS A 77 12.30 -31.36 14.18
C LYS A 77 13.30 -30.62 15.06
N LEU A 78 13.51 -29.33 14.80
CA LEU A 78 14.41 -28.50 15.58
C LEU A 78 13.78 -28.13 16.92
N THR A 79 14.58 -28.14 17.97
CA THR A 79 14.16 -27.76 19.33
C THR A 79 14.82 -26.47 19.76
N LEU A 80 16.06 -26.23 19.34
CA LEU A 80 16.84 -25.05 19.67
C LEU A 80 16.42 -23.84 18.83
N ALA A 81 16.44 -22.65 19.45
CA ALA A 81 15.92 -21.43 18.86
C ALA A 81 16.87 -20.84 17.79
N ASP A 82 18.17 -20.96 18.01
CA ASP A 82 19.23 -20.58 17.06
C ASP A 82 19.18 -21.45 15.80
N GLU A 83 19.07 -22.77 15.93
CA GLU A 83 18.91 -23.67 14.78
C GLU A 83 17.67 -23.33 13.95
N LYS A 84 16.56 -22.97 14.61
CA LYS A 84 15.32 -22.54 13.95
C LYS A 84 15.49 -21.23 13.20
N GLN A 85 16.20 -20.28 13.79
CA GLN A 85 16.49 -19.00 13.17
C GLN A 85 17.36 -19.20 11.92
N ASP A 86 18.43 -19.99 12.03
CA ASP A 86 19.31 -20.32 10.91
C ASP A 86 18.54 -21.02 9.78
N LEU A 87 17.63 -21.95 10.11
CA LEU A 87 16.80 -22.62 9.11
C LEU A 87 15.87 -21.64 8.38
N VAL A 88 15.24 -20.72 9.11
CA VAL A 88 14.38 -19.66 8.54
C VAL A 88 15.17 -18.76 7.61
N ASP A 89 16.32 -18.25 8.05
CA ASP A 89 17.11 -17.28 7.29
C ASP A 89 17.63 -17.92 5.99
N ASN A 90 18.10 -19.16 6.07
CA ASN A 90 18.50 -19.93 4.90
C ASN A 90 17.33 -20.19 3.94
N PHE A 91 16.15 -20.51 4.48
CA PHE A 91 14.95 -20.73 3.68
C PHE A 91 14.51 -19.45 2.96
N LEU A 92 14.38 -18.35 3.69
CA LEU A 92 14.00 -17.05 3.13
C LEU A 92 15.00 -16.58 2.09
N GLY A 93 16.31 -16.75 2.33
CA GLY A 93 17.36 -16.46 1.36
C GLY A 93 17.15 -17.20 0.03
N LYS A 94 16.87 -18.51 0.08
CA LYS A 94 16.55 -19.31 -1.12
C LYS A 94 15.27 -18.82 -1.81
N VAL A 95 14.22 -18.54 -1.05
CA VAL A 95 12.95 -18.04 -1.59
C VAL A 95 13.13 -16.69 -2.28
N TYR A 96 13.97 -15.81 -1.74
CA TYR A 96 14.25 -14.51 -2.34
C TYR A 96 15.03 -14.60 -3.65
N VAL A 97 16.05 -15.47 -3.72
CA VAL A 97 16.75 -15.74 -4.99
C VAL A 97 15.79 -16.29 -6.05
N GLU A 98 14.92 -17.21 -5.66
CA GLU A 98 13.87 -17.73 -6.52
C GLU A 98 12.85 -16.65 -6.95
N MET A 99 12.57 -15.69 -6.08
CA MET A 99 11.66 -14.59 -6.35
C MET A 99 12.24 -13.64 -7.40
N ASP A 100 13.53 -13.31 -7.28
CA ASP A 100 14.24 -12.44 -8.23
C ASP A 100 14.30 -13.03 -9.65
N ASN A 101 14.22 -14.37 -9.77
CA ASN A 101 14.19 -15.09 -11.04
C ASN A 101 12.77 -15.38 -11.58
N ASP A 102 11.70 -15.19 -10.80
CA ASP A 102 10.33 -15.53 -11.25
C ASP A 102 9.77 -14.45 -12.19
N PRO A 103 9.17 -14.84 -13.34
CA PRO A 103 8.57 -13.90 -14.30
C PRO A 103 7.54 -12.93 -13.73
N ILE A 104 6.84 -13.29 -12.65
CA ILE A 104 5.84 -12.45 -11.99
C ILE A 104 6.45 -11.12 -11.49
N TRP A 105 7.74 -11.11 -11.17
CA TRP A 105 8.42 -9.99 -10.52
C TRP A 105 9.29 -9.16 -11.47
N GLN A 106 9.43 -9.53 -12.75
CA GLN A 106 10.32 -8.87 -13.70
C GLN A 106 9.99 -7.38 -13.94
N SER A 107 8.72 -7.01 -13.79
CA SER A 107 8.27 -5.61 -13.93
C SER A 107 8.00 -4.93 -12.60
N ALA A 108 8.34 -5.57 -11.48
CA ALA A 108 8.10 -5.01 -10.15
C ALA A 108 9.14 -3.92 -9.83
N SER A 109 8.67 -2.82 -9.26
CA SER A 109 9.55 -1.79 -8.69
C SER A 109 10.27 -2.30 -7.44
N ALA A 110 11.39 -1.68 -7.08
CA ALA A 110 12.12 -2.00 -5.85
C ALA A 110 11.20 -2.00 -4.61
N ASN A 111 10.36 -0.98 -4.47
CA ASN A 111 9.40 -0.89 -3.35
C ASN A 111 8.39 -2.06 -3.33
N GLN A 112 7.97 -2.54 -4.50
CA GLN A 112 7.08 -3.70 -4.60
C GLN A 112 7.80 -5.00 -4.23
N LEU A 113 9.09 -5.13 -4.62
CA LEU A 113 9.93 -6.27 -4.23
C LEU A 113 10.19 -6.29 -2.72
N ASP A 114 10.50 -5.14 -2.12
CA ASP A 114 10.70 -5.03 -0.67
C ASP A 114 9.41 -5.40 0.09
N LEU A 115 8.26 -4.87 -0.36
CA LEU A 115 6.97 -5.24 0.20
C LEU A 115 6.69 -6.75 0.01
N ALA A 116 7.02 -7.30 -1.15
CA ALA A 116 6.84 -8.73 -1.42
C ALA A 116 7.68 -9.58 -0.47
N ARG A 117 8.94 -9.21 -0.20
CA ARG A 117 9.82 -9.92 0.74
C ARG A 117 9.23 -9.96 2.16
N VAL A 118 8.69 -8.83 2.63
CA VAL A 118 7.99 -8.74 3.92
C VAL A 118 6.71 -9.61 3.94
N VAL A 119 5.93 -9.59 2.86
CA VAL A 119 4.70 -10.40 2.77
C VAL A 119 5.02 -11.89 2.68
N VAL A 120 6.08 -12.29 1.97
CA VAL A 120 6.61 -13.65 1.93
C VAL A 120 6.97 -14.11 3.34
N GLU A 121 7.81 -13.35 4.04
CA GLU A 121 8.23 -13.66 5.41
C GLU A 121 7.03 -13.84 6.34
N ARG A 122 6.10 -12.88 6.36
CA ARG A 122 4.87 -12.98 7.14
C ARG A 122 4.04 -14.21 6.79
N THR A 123 3.94 -14.54 5.51
CA THR A 123 3.16 -15.71 5.06
C THR A 123 3.81 -17.02 5.49
N VAL A 124 5.14 -17.10 5.41
CA VAL A 124 5.92 -18.26 5.88
C VAL A 124 5.76 -18.42 7.38
N MET A 125 5.97 -17.35 8.16
CA MET A 125 5.81 -17.36 9.62
C MET A 125 4.39 -17.74 10.05
N ALA A 126 3.37 -17.21 9.37
CA ALA A 126 1.99 -17.58 9.61
C ALA A 126 1.76 -19.08 9.37
N ARG A 127 2.32 -19.64 8.28
CA ARG A 127 2.24 -21.09 8.01
C ARG A 127 2.92 -21.91 9.10
N ILE A 128 4.13 -21.54 9.53
CA ILE A 128 4.83 -22.19 10.64
C ILE A 128 3.93 -22.22 11.88
N TYR A 129 3.40 -21.06 12.28
CA TYR A 129 2.54 -20.93 13.47
C TYR A 129 1.27 -21.80 13.37
N THR A 130 0.59 -21.78 12.22
CA THR A 130 -0.60 -22.62 12.01
C THR A 130 -0.29 -24.12 12.04
N THR A 131 0.88 -24.51 11.55
CA THR A 131 1.30 -25.91 11.48
C THR A 131 1.74 -26.42 12.87
N MET A 132 2.28 -25.55 13.72
CA MET A 132 2.56 -25.86 15.13
C MET A 132 1.30 -25.96 15.99
N ARG A 133 0.31 -25.10 15.76
CA ARG A 133 -0.93 -25.08 16.55
C ARG A 133 -1.88 -26.24 16.26
N SER A 134 -1.68 -26.94 15.15
CA SER A 134 -2.48 -28.11 14.76
C SER A 134 -2.01 -29.43 15.43
N ILE A 135 -1.05 -29.36 16.36
CA ILE A 135 -0.54 -30.44 17.21
C ILE A 135 -0.88 -30.07 18.66
#